data_AF-A0A2E0V6D2-F1
#
_entry.id   AF-A0A2E0V6D2-F1
#
_cell.length_a   1.000
_cell.length_b   1.000
_cell.length_c   1.000
_cell.angle_alpha   90.00
_cell.angle_beta   90.00
_cell.angle_gamma   90.00
#
_symmetry.space_group_name_H-M   'P 1'
#
loop_
_entity.id
_entity.type
_entity.pdbx_description
1 polymer ?
#
loop_
_entity_poly.entity_id
_entity_poly.type
_entity_poly.pdbx_seq_one_letter_code
_entity_poly.pdbx_strand_id
1 'polypeptide(L)'
;MPLDSTLRITLVTACLAANAFGQLWTDPKDSKLPPDFQVQGEYAGKDLGAQVIALGKGRFHAVVYPGGLPGAGWDGENKILLDGSLDGDKAVFAAAEGPKNYIAREAGKFSATRTFPPKGHKPYKGMISKAVFSLTSDKGVSSSLQRTIRKSPSLGAKPPQNAIVLFDGSKESMKNWQGGRLDEKTGLLNTDGRDIR
;
A
#
# COMPACT_ATOMS: atom_id res chain seq x y z
N MET A 1 -43.02 -41.94 31.31
CA MET A 1 -41.93 -40.96 31.18
C MET A 1 -41.76 -40.69 29.69
N PRO A 2 -42.07 -39.48 29.17
CA PRO A 2 -41.88 -39.19 27.75
C PRO A 2 -40.42 -38.78 27.50
N LEU A 3 -39.86 -39.28 26.39
CA LEU A 3 -38.54 -38.89 25.87
C LEU A 3 -38.72 -37.59 25.07
N ASP A 4 -38.21 -36.47 25.59
CA ASP A 4 -38.10 -35.22 24.83
C ASP A 4 -36.89 -35.30 23.89
N SER A 5 -37.15 -35.54 22.60
CA SER A 5 -36.13 -35.39 21.55
C SER A 5 -35.93 -33.91 21.22
N THR A 6 -34.86 -33.33 21.76
CA THR A 6 -34.45 -31.96 21.45
C THR A 6 -33.74 -31.93 20.09
N LEU A 7 -34.43 -31.46 19.05
CA LEU A 7 -33.85 -31.23 17.73
C LEU A 7 -32.95 -29.98 17.77
N ARG A 8 -31.62 -30.16 17.72
CA ARG A 8 -30.66 -29.07 17.55
C ARG A 8 -30.49 -28.74 16.07
N ILE A 9 -31.02 -27.61 15.63
CA ILE A 9 -30.75 -27.04 14.30
C ILE A 9 -29.46 -26.21 14.41
N THR A 10 -28.36 -26.74 13.88
CA THR A 10 -27.11 -26.01 13.72
C THR A 10 -27.22 -25.10 12.50
N LEU A 11 -27.30 -23.78 12.72
CA LEU A 11 -27.27 -22.79 11.65
C LEU A 11 -25.86 -22.76 11.05
N VAL A 12 -25.69 -23.37 9.87
CA VAL A 12 -24.46 -23.25 9.08
C VAL A 12 -24.47 -21.88 8.41
N THR A 13 -23.76 -20.92 8.99
CA THR A 13 -23.50 -19.63 8.34
C THR A 13 -22.56 -19.87 7.17
N ALA A 14 -23.13 -19.98 5.97
CA ALA A 14 -22.36 -19.96 4.74
C ALA A 14 -21.72 -18.56 4.58
N CYS A 15 -20.41 -18.46 4.78
CA CYS A 15 -19.64 -17.27 4.42
C CYS A 15 -19.71 -17.10 2.90
N LEU A 16 -20.62 -16.27 2.42
CA LEU A 16 -20.58 -15.72 1.07
C LEU A 16 -19.35 -14.82 0.99
N ALA A 17 -18.23 -15.36 0.53
CA ALA A 17 -17.10 -14.55 0.10
C ALA A 17 -17.57 -13.74 -1.12
N ALA A 18 -17.98 -12.49 -0.90
CA ALA A 18 -18.27 -11.57 -1.97
C ALA A 18 -17.01 -11.44 -2.85
N ASN A 19 -17.13 -11.85 -4.10
CA ASN A 19 -16.07 -11.70 -5.09
C ASN A 19 -15.89 -10.19 -5.37
N ALA A 20 -14.96 -9.56 -4.67
CA ALA A 20 -14.50 -8.19 -4.96
C ALA A 20 -13.69 -8.08 -6.26
N PHE A 21 -13.85 -9.03 -7.19
CA PHE A 21 -13.22 -8.98 -8.50
C PHE A 21 -14.04 -8.03 -9.40
N GLY A 22 -13.50 -6.84 -9.64
CA GLY A 22 -14.06 -5.87 -10.60
C GLY A 22 -14.63 -4.59 -9.99
N GLN A 23 -14.50 -4.36 -8.68
CA GLN A 23 -14.93 -3.12 -8.08
C GLN A 23 -13.86 -2.03 -8.26
N LEU A 24 -14.24 -0.92 -8.89
CA LEU A 24 -13.40 0.26 -9.08
C LEU A 24 -13.70 1.25 -7.95
N TRP A 25 -12.67 1.64 -7.20
CA TRP A 25 -12.75 2.69 -6.19
C TRP A 25 -11.95 3.90 -6.66
N THR A 26 -12.61 5.05 -6.76
CA THR A 26 -11.98 6.34 -7.14
C THR A 26 -11.93 7.33 -5.99
N ASP A 27 -12.58 7.02 -4.86
CA ASP A 27 -12.57 7.85 -3.65
C ASP A 27 -11.88 7.10 -2.49
N PRO A 28 -10.77 7.62 -1.93
CA PRO A 28 -10.11 7.02 -0.76
C PRO A 28 -10.96 7.09 0.52
N LYS A 29 -12.09 7.82 0.52
CA LYS A 29 -13.06 7.87 1.62
C LYS A 29 -14.24 6.92 1.44
N ASP A 30 -14.28 6.14 0.35
CA ASP A 30 -15.37 5.21 0.12
C ASP A 30 -15.44 4.15 1.23
N SER A 31 -16.59 4.10 1.90
CA SER A 31 -16.89 3.12 2.96
C SER A 31 -16.77 1.65 2.51
N LYS A 32 -16.82 1.38 1.21
CA LYS A 32 -16.73 0.03 0.61
C LYS A 32 -15.30 -0.39 0.28
N LEU A 33 -14.30 0.41 0.64
CA LEU A 33 -12.90 0.03 0.45
C LEU A 33 -12.58 -1.27 1.21
N PRO A 34 -11.77 -2.17 0.62
CA PRO A 34 -11.40 -3.40 1.28
C PRO A 34 -10.55 -3.11 2.54
N PRO A 35 -10.61 -3.96 3.58
CA PRO A 35 -9.80 -3.78 4.79
C PRO A 35 -8.30 -3.60 4.50
N ASP A 36 -7.79 -4.29 3.47
CA ASP A 36 -6.42 -4.20 2.97
C ASP A 36 -5.99 -2.74 2.69
N PHE A 37 -6.92 -1.89 2.23
CA PHE A 37 -6.67 -0.48 1.93
C PHE A 37 -6.28 0.31 3.18
N GLN A 38 -6.82 -0.05 4.35
CA GLN A 38 -6.49 0.60 5.62
C GLN A 38 -5.13 0.19 6.18
N VAL A 39 -4.61 -0.95 5.73
CA VAL A 39 -3.33 -1.52 6.16
C VAL A 39 -2.20 -1.10 5.24
N GLN A 40 -2.42 -1.04 3.93
CA GLN A 40 -1.38 -0.67 2.97
C GLN A 40 -0.93 0.79 3.10
N GLY A 41 0.28 1.08 2.64
CA GLY A 41 0.85 2.43 2.60
C GLY A 41 2.14 2.57 3.39
N GLU A 42 2.51 3.81 3.68
CA GLU A 42 3.76 4.12 4.36
C GLU A 42 3.55 4.32 5.85
N TYR A 43 4.54 3.89 6.63
CA TYR A 43 4.61 4.05 8.07
C TYR A 43 5.97 4.62 8.43
N ALA A 44 5.99 5.62 9.30
CA ALA A 44 7.21 6.29 9.75
C ALA A 44 7.30 6.27 11.27
N GLY A 45 8.48 5.94 11.78
CA GLY A 45 8.80 5.99 13.20
C GLY A 45 10.19 6.54 13.43
N LYS A 46 10.65 6.45 14.68
CA LYS A 46 12.02 6.82 15.03
C LYS A 46 12.98 5.76 14.47
N ASP A 47 13.91 6.19 13.62
CA ASP A 47 14.97 5.38 13.01
C ASP A 47 14.49 4.16 12.18
N LEU A 48 13.19 4.11 11.84
CA LEU A 48 12.60 3.09 10.97
C LEU A 48 11.49 3.70 10.11
N GLY A 49 11.47 3.32 8.83
CA GLY A 49 10.33 3.48 7.94
C GLY A 49 9.81 2.12 7.48
N ALA A 50 8.56 2.03 7.05
CA ALA A 50 8.03 0.83 6.41
C ALA A 50 7.07 1.16 5.27
N GLN A 51 7.11 0.37 4.20
CA GLN A 51 6.11 0.36 3.14
C GLN A 51 5.38 -0.97 3.16
N VAL A 52 4.06 -0.94 3.31
CA VAL A 52 3.19 -2.11 3.35
C VAL A 52 2.43 -2.21 2.04
N ILE A 53 2.61 -3.33 1.35
CA ILE A 53 2.04 -3.62 0.04
C ILE A 53 0.90 -4.62 0.24
N ALA A 54 -0.32 -4.24 -0.14
CA ALA A 54 -1.43 -5.19 -0.22
C ALA A 54 -1.24 -6.11 -1.43
N LEU A 55 -1.27 -7.41 -1.19
CA LEU A 55 -1.24 -8.45 -2.21
C LEU A 55 -2.64 -9.02 -2.51
N GLY A 56 -3.66 -8.44 -1.87
CA GLY A 56 -5.06 -8.83 -1.95
C GLY A 56 -5.44 -9.96 -1.00
N LYS A 57 -6.74 -10.11 -0.79
CA LYS A 57 -7.34 -11.15 0.09
C LYS A 57 -6.75 -11.12 1.50
N GLY A 58 -6.48 -9.93 2.04
CA GLY A 58 -5.91 -9.78 3.38
C GLY A 58 -4.47 -10.25 3.48
N ARG A 59 -3.73 -10.36 2.37
CA ARG A 59 -2.30 -10.70 2.37
C ARG A 59 -1.47 -9.46 2.12
N PHE A 60 -0.34 -9.37 2.80
CA PHE A 60 0.56 -8.23 2.71
C PHE A 60 2.01 -8.68 2.57
N HIS A 61 2.82 -7.79 2.02
CA HIS A 61 4.25 -7.84 2.16
C HIS A 61 4.74 -6.46 2.59
N ALA A 62 5.59 -6.40 3.62
CA ALA A 62 6.12 -5.15 4.12
C ALA A 62 7.63 -5.08 3.91
N VAL A 63 8.11 -3.90 3.54
CA VAL A 63 9.52 -3.56 3.50
C VAL A 63 9.79 -2.59 4.63
N VAL A 64 10.63 -2.98 5.57
CA VAL A 64 11.11 -2.13 6.67
C VAL A 64 12.50 -1.61 6.31
N TYR A 65 12.69 -0.32 6.52
CA TYR A 65 13.82 0.48 6.11
C TYR A 65 14.52 1.05 7.36
N PRO A 66 15.72 0.56 7.71
CA PRO A 66 16.55 1.14 8.75
C PRO A 66 16.89 2.62 8.48
N GLY A 67 16.72 3.47 9.48
CA GLY A 67 16.96 4.92 9.41
C GLY A 67 15.74 5.76 9.02
N GLY A 68 14.76 5.21 8.30
CA GLY A 68 13.57 5.95 7.88
C GLY A 68 13.02 5.51 6.52
N LEU A 69 12.05 6.22 5.97
CA LEU A 69 11.49 5.91 4.65
C LEU A 69 12.46 6.30 3.52
N PRO A 70 12.35 5.72 2.31
CA PRO A 70 13.08 6.20 1.15
C PRO A 70 12.90 7.71 0.92
N GLY A 71 14.03 8.43 0.82
CA GLY A 71 14.04 9.90 0.73
C GLY A 71 13.71 10.63 2.03
N ALA A 72 13.63 9.92 3.17
CA ALA A 72 13.38 10.46 4.50
C ALA A 72 14.06 9.60 5.57
N GLY A 73 15.40 9.51 5.52
CA GLY A 73 16.24 8.90 6.55
C GLY A 73 16.76 7.49 6.26
N TRP A 74 16.19 6.76 5.29
CA TRP A 74 16.68 5.41 4.93
C TRP A 74 18.16 5.42 4.55
N ASP A 75 18.91 4.39 4.96
CA ASP A 75 20.33 4.19 4.62
C ASP A 75 20.61 3.89 3.14
N GLY A 76 19.57 3.65 2.34
CA GLY A 76 19.67 3.40 0.90
C GLY A 76 20.04 1.96 0.52
N GLU A 77 20.28 1.09 1.50
CA GLU A 77 20.85 -0.22 1.26
C GLU A 77 20.09 -1.35 1.97
N ASN A 78 19.97 -1.27 3.30
CA ASN A 78 19.46 -2.37 4.11
C ASN A 78 17.93 -2.41 4.06
N LYS A 79 17.37 -3.61 3.95
CA LYS A 79 15.93 -3.84 3.97
C LYS A 79 15.60 -5.07 4.78
N ILE A 80 14.48 -5.03 5.48
CA ILE A 80 13.91 -6.17 6.20
C ILE A 80 12.53 -6.44 5.61
N LEU A 81 12.27 -7.70 5.27
CA LEU A 81 11.01 -8.09 4.63
C LEU A 81 10.11 -8.87 5.60
N LEU A 82 8.83 -8.56 5.57
CA LEU A 82 7.82 -9.26 6.36
C LEU A 82 6.68 -9.74 5.47
N ASP A 83 6.19 -10.93 5.74
CA ASP A 83 4.90 -11.37 5.20
C ASP A 83 3.82 -11.10 6.23
N GLY A 84 2.68 -10.59 5.76
CA GLY A 84 1.56 -10.26 6.61
C GLY A 84 0.27 -10.91 6.18
N SER A 85 -0.64 -11.07 7.14
CA SER A 85 -2.03 -11.40 6.89
C SER A 85 -2.97 -10.69 7.85
N LEU A 86 -4.20 -10.44 7.41
CA LEU A 86 -5.28 -10.02 8.28
C LEU A 86 -5.59 -11.10 9.33
N ASP A 87 -5.82 -10.62 10.55
CA ASP A 87 -6.34 -11.35 11.69
C ASP A 87 -7.38 -10.45 12.37
N GLY A 88 -8.65 -10.67 12.03
CA GLY A 88 -9.75 -9.78 12.42
C GLY A 88 -9.55 -8.36 11.87
N ASP A 89 -9.48 -7.38 12.78
CA ASP A 89 -9.30 -5.95 12.50
C ASP A 89 -7.83 -5.52 12.43
N LYS A 90 -6.89 -6.48 12.50
CA LYS A 90 -5.45 -6.24 12.56
C LYS A 90 -4.75 -6.94 11.41
N ALA A 91 -3.55 -6.50 11.09
CA ALA A 91 -2.64 -7.26 10.25
C ALA A 91 -1.45 -7.73 11.07
N VAL A 92 -1.16 -9.02 11.05
CA VAL A 92 -0.03 -9.64 11.76
C VAL A 92 1.07 -9.95 10.76
N PHE A 93 2.30 -9.65 11.11
CA PHE A 93 3.47 -9.77 10.27
C PHE A 93 4.53 -10.66 10.93
N ALA A 94 5.17 -11.50 10.12
CA ALA A 94 6.31 -12.30 10.50
C ALA A 94 7.45 -12.12 9.48
N ALA A 95 8.67 -12.50 9.87
CA ALA A 95 9.81 -12.50 8.98
C ALA A 95 9.45 -13.23 7.68
N ALA A 96 9.69 -12.58 6.54
CA ALA A 96 9.49 -13.21 5.26
C ALA A 96 10.50 -14.36 5.12
N GLU A 97 10.04 -15.52 4.67
CA GLU A 97 10.81 -16.78 4.60
C GLU A 97 10.48 -17.62 3.36
N GLY A 98 11.31 -18.60 3.05
CA GLY A 98 11.10 -19.51 1.92
C GLY A 98 11.49 -18.93 0.55
N PRO A 99 11.23 -19.65 -0.55
CA PRO A 99 11.58 -19.20 -1.89
C PRO A 99 10.70 -18.01 -2.29
N LYS A 100 11.32 -16.86 -2.57
CA LYS A 100 10.61 -15.64 -3.01
C LYS A 100 11.17 -15.07 -4.29
N ASN A 101 10.30 -14.39 -5.04
CA ASN A 101 10.58 -13.82 -6.34
C ASN A 101 9.78 -12.52 -6.55
N TYR A 102 10.45 -11.50 -7.07
CA TYR A 102 9.88 -10.19 -7.38
C TYR A 102 8.72 -10.22 -8.37
N ILE A 103 8.70 -11.19 -9.29
CA ILE A 103 7.64 -11.33 -10.31
C ILE A 103 6.59 -12.38 -9.96
N ALA A 104 6.62 -12.95 -8.75
CA ALA A 104 5.64 -13.96 -8.36
C ALA A 104 4.24 -13.33 -8.19
N ARG A 105 3.24 -13.96 -8.82
CA ARG A 105 1.82 -13.59 -8.67
C ARG A 105 1.20 -14.09 -7.38
N GLU A 106 1.75 -15.17 -6.84
CA GLU A 106 1.29 -15.78 -5.60
C GLU A 106 1.86 -15.01 -4.40
N ALA A 107 0.98 -14.55 -3.50
CA ALA A 107 1.36 -13.71 -2.38
C ALA A 107 2.45 -14.33 -1.48
N GLY A 108 2.40 -15.66 -1.26
CA GLY A 108 3.40 -16.36 -0.44
C GLY A 108 4.82 -16.37 -1.06
N LYS A 109 4.91 -16.28 -2.38
CA LYS A 109 6.16 -16.30 -3.15
C LYS A 109 6.64 -14.91 -3.56
N PHE A 110 5.86 -13.86 -3.33
CA PHE A 110 6.23 -12.51 -3.70
C PHE A 110 7.36 -11.96 -2.81
N SER A 111 8.23 -11.13 -3.40
CA SER A 111 9.22 -10.31 -2.68
C SER A 111 9.26 -8.91 -3.28
N ALA A 112 9.29 -7.87 -2.45
CA ALA A 112 9.48 -6.50 -2.95
C ALA A 112 10.92 -6.20 -3.39
N THR A 113 11.86 -7.13 -3.19
CA THR A 113 13.26 -7.01 -3.63
C THR A 113 13.61 -8.08 -4.67
N ARG A 114 14.49 -7.72 -5.61
CA ARG A 114 14.98 -8.63 -6.67
C ARG A 114 15.75 -9.84 -6.11
N THR A 115 16.50 -9.62 -5.03
CA THR A 115 17.25 -10.66 -4.31
C THR A 115 16.59 -10.92 -2.97
N PHE A 116 16.46 -12.20 -2.62
CA PHE A 116 15.92 -12.63 -1.33
C PHE A 116 16.87 -13.66 -0.66
N PRO A 117 17.21 -13.49 0.63
CA PRO A 117 16.93 -12.30 1.45
C PRO A 117 17.71 -11.07 0.95
N PRO A 118 17.20 -9.84 1.12
CA PRO A 118 17.97 -8.63 0.81
C PRO A 118 19.09 -8.40 1.83
N LYS A 119 20.01 -7.49 1.51
CA LYS A 119 21.03 -7.05 2.48
C LYS A 119 20.35 -6.44 3.71
N GLY A 120 20.84 -6.81 4.89
CA GLY A 120 20.32 -6.31 6.16
C GLY A 120 19.04 -6.98 6.65
N HIS A 121 18.55 -8.00 5.94
CA HIS A 121 17.37 -8.76 6.36
C HIS A 121 17.58 -9.39 7.73
N LYS A 122 16.62 -9.16 8.63
CA LYS A 122 16.64 -9.64 10.00
C LYS A 122 15.24 -10.09 10.39
N PRO A 123 15.11 -11.10 11.26
CA PRO A 123 13.81 -11.52 11.75
C PRO A 123 13.17 -10.42 12.58
N TYR A 124 12.00 -9.99 12.14
CA TYR A 124 11.11 -9.09 12.85
C TYR A 124 9.71 -9.70 12.89
N LYS A 125 8.96 -9.36 13.93
CA LYS A 125 7.52 -9.59 14.00
C LYS A 125 6.82 -8.24 14.07
N GLY A 126 5.58 -8.19 13.63
CA GLY A 126 4.84 -6.95 13.72
C GLY A 126 3.34 -7.11 13.73
N MET A 127 2.67 -6.02 14.07
CA MET A 127 1.24 -5.91 14.08
C MET A 127 0.84 -4.51 13.67
N ILE A 128 -0.10 -4.40 12.74
CA ILE A 128 -0.76 -3.14 12.40
C ILE A 128 -2.14 -3.14 13.02
N SER A 129 -2.42 -2.14 13.84
CA SER A 129 -3.77 -1.85 14.33
C SER A 129 -3.94 -0.35 14.45
N LYS A 130 -5.12 0.16 14.08
CA LYS A 130 -5.47 1.59 14.19
C LYS A 130 -4.39 2.51 13.59
N ALA A 131 -3.90 2.16 12.40
CA ALA A 131 -2.87 2.90 11.66
C ALA A 131 -1.49 2.99 12.35
N VAL A 132 -1.23 2.15 13.35
CA VAL A 132 0.08 2.02 14.01
C VAL A 132 0.69 0.68 13.65
N PHE A 133 1.90 0.68 13.10
CA PHE A 133 2.70 -0.52 12.86
C PHE A 133 3.69 -0.71 14.01
N SER A 134 3.38 -1.63 14.90
CA SER A 134 4.28 -2.08 15.96
C SER A 134 5.19 -3.17 15.43
N LEU A 135 6.49 -2.97 15.53
CA LEU A 135 7.54 -3.91 15.12
C LEU A 135 8.35 -4.35 16.33
N THR A 136 8.75 -5.60 16.38
CA THR A 136 9.65 -6.15 17.41
C THR A 136 10.73 -6.99 16.75
N SER A 137 11.99 -6.67 17.03
CA SER A 137 13.14 -7.45 16.56
C SER A 137 13.28 -8.76 17.34
N ASP A 138 14.08 -9.69 16.81
CA ASP A 138 14.54 -10.88 17.53
C ASP A 138 15.20 -10.60 18.89
N LYS A 139 15.81 -9.43 19.05
CA LYS A 139 16.41 -8.97 20.31
C LYS A 139 15.39 -8.35 21.29
N GLY A 140 14.09 -8.38 20.96
CA GLY A 140 13.03 -7.83 21.81
C GLY A 140 12.94 -6.30 21.79
N VAL A 141 13.62 -5.63 20.86
CA VAL A 141 13.51 -4.16 20.72
C VAL A 141 12.23 -3.84 19.97
N SER A 142 11.31 -3.14 20.62
CA SER A 142 10.06 -2.69 20.02
C SER A 142 10.17 -1.29 19.41
N SER A 143 9.45 -1.08 18.31
CA SER A 143 9.35 0.20 17.63
C SER A 143 7.91 0.41 17.16
N SER A 144 7.45 1.67 17.18
CA SER A 144 6.12 2.05 16.73
C SER A 144 6.24 3.03 15.57
N LEU A 145 5.62 2.68 14.44
CA LEU A 145 5.60 3.51 13.25
C LEU A 145 4.16 3.95 12.99
N GLN A 146 3.95 5.24 12.80
CA GLN A 146 2.64 5.82 12.50
C GLN A 146 2.42 5.83 11.00
N ARG A 147 1.21 5.50 10.53
CA ARG A 147 0.85 5.65 9.12
C ARG A 147 1.05 7.11 8.71
N THR A 148 1.70 7.31 7.58
CA THR A 148 2.02 8.65 7.07
C THR A 148 1.54 8.81 5.64
N ILE A 149 1.04 10.02 5.33
CA ILE A 149 0.68 10.43 3.98
C ILE A 149 1.60 11.59 3.64
N ARG A 150 2.58 11.33 2.78
CA ARG A 150 3.55 12.35 2.37
C ARG A 150 2.93 13.28 1.34
N LYS A 151 3.15 14.57 1.53
CA LYS A 151 2.85 15.62 0.54
C LYS A 151 4.16 16.27 0.11
N SER A 152 4.36 16.41 -1.20
CA SER A 152 5.54 17.12 -1.70
C SER A 152 5.48 18.60 -1.25
N PRO A 153 6.59 19.18 -0.79
CA PRO A 153 6.66 20.63 -0.52
C PRO A 153 6.47 21.46 -1.80
N SER A 154 6.72 20.88 -2.98
CA SER A 154 6.47 21.53 -4.27
C SER A 154 5.03 21.37 -4.79
N LEU A 155 4.16 20.63 -4.10
CA LEU A 155 2.80 20.41 -4.57
C LEU A 155 2.02 21.73 -4.55
N GLY A 156 1.68 22.23 -5.74
CA GLY A 156 1.02 23.53 -5.93
C GLY A 156 1.97 24.74 -5.87
N ALA A 157 3.28 24.52 -5.78
CA ALA A 157 4.24 25.61 -5.88
C ALA A 157 4.17 26.26 -7.27
N LYS A 158 4.34 27.59 -7.32
CA LYS A 158 4.42 28.31 -8.59
C LYS A 158 5.66 27.86 -9.37
N PRO A 159 5.61 27.91 -10.72
CA PRO A 159 6.78 27.73 -11.54
C PRO A 159 7.93 28.66 -11.07
N PRO A 160 9.18 28.18 -11.03
CA PRO A 160 10.34 29.02 -10.72
C PRO A 160 10.45 30.23 -11.66
N GLN A 161 11.20 31.25 -11.25
CA GLN A 161 11.47 32.41 -12.10
C GLN A 161 12.11 31.95 -13.43
N ASN A 162 11.60 32.47 -14.55
CA ASN A 162 12.00 32.13 -15.92
C ASN A 162 11.68 30.69 -16.38
N ALA A 163 10.90 29.92 -15.61
CA ALA A 163 10.45 28.61 -16.06
C ALA A 163 9.50 28.74 -17.26
N ILE A 164 9.66 27.84 -18.24
CA ILE A 164 8.69 27.67 -19.32
C ILE A 164 7.52 26.86 -18.77
N VAL A 165 6.34 27.46 -18.72
CA VAL A 165 5.11 26.79 -18.31
C VAL A 165 4.55 26.02 -19.49
N LEU A 166 4.70 24.68 -19.48
CA LEU A 166 4.16 23.83 -20.53
C LEU A 166 2.64 23.72 -20.44
N PHE A 167 2.10 23.52 -19.25
CA PHE A 167 0.66 23.42 -18.98
C PHE A 167 0.35 23.86 -17.56
N ASP A 168 -0.69 24.67 -17.39
CA ASP A 168 -1.15 25.17 -16.08
C ASP A 168 -2.67 25.01 -15.87
N GLY A 169 -3.34 24.26 -16.76
CA GLY A 169 -4.80 24.11 -16.74
C GLY A 169 -5.55 25.24 -17.44
N SER A 170 -4.88 26.29 -17.92
CA SER A 170 -5.51 27.36 -18.69
C SER A 170 -5.62 27.01 -20.18
N LYS A 171 -6.63 27.60 -20.85
CA LYS A 171 -6.75 27.55 -22.32
C LYS A 171 -5.53 28.17 -23.01
N GLU A 172 -4.91 29.17 -22.41
CA GLU A 172 -3.74 29.85 -22.98
C GLU A 172 -2.53 28.92 -23.08
N SER A 173 -2.31 28.07 -22.06
CA SER A 173 -1.19 27.11 -22.06
C SER A 173 -1.30 26.04 -23.17
N MET A 174 -2.48 25.88 -23.78
CA MET A 174 -2.70 24.92 -24.86
C MET A 174 -1.92 25.25 -26.13
N LYS A 175 -1.53 26.50 -26.34
CA LYS A 175 -0.69 26.89 -27.49
C LYS A 175 0.67 26.20 -27.51
N ASN A 176 1.11 25.67 -26.35
CA ASN A 176 2.37 24.95 -26.21
C ASN A 176 2.26 23.47 -26.63
N TRP A 177 1.07 22.97 -26.95
CA TRP A 177 0.81 21.57 -27.28
C TRP A 177 0.16 21.42 -28.65
N GLN A 178 0.75 20.59 -29.51
CA GLN A 178 0.14 20.19 -30.78
C GLN A 178 -0.74 18.96 -30.56
N GLY A 179 -2.00 18.98 -31.01
CA GLY A 179 -2.94 17.86 -30.82
C GLY A 179 -3.47 17.70 -29.39
N GLY A 180 -3.14 18.65 -28.49
CA GLY A 180 -3.65 18.68 -27.13
C GLY A 180 -5.05 19.29 -27.04
N ARG A 181 -5.87 18.80 -26.09
CA ARG A 181 -7.17 19.37 -25.74
C ARG A 181 -7.29 19.51 -24.22
N LEU A 182 -7.71 20.69 -23.76
CA LEU A 182 -8.13 20.90 -22.38
C LEU A 182 -9.51 20.27 -22.16
N ASP A 183 -9.63 19.40 -21.16
CA ASP A 183 -10.92 19.00 -20.62
C ASP A 183 -11.39 20.04 -19.61
N GLU A 184 -12.40 20.84 -19.97
CA GLU A 184 -12.92 21.91 -19.12
C GLU A 184 -13.55 21.41 -17.81
N LYS A 185 -14.00 20.15 -17.77
CA LYS A 185 -14.60 19.56 -16.57
C LYS A 185 -13.56 19.14 -15.56
N THR A 186 -12.45 18.57 -16.03
CA THR A 186 -11.41 17.99 -15.17
C THR A 186 -10.18 18.88 -15.03
N GLY A 187 -10.01 19.86 -15.91
CA GLY A 187 -8.80 20.69 -16.02
C GLY A 187 -7.59 19.95 -16.56
N LEU A 188 -7.77 18.74 -17.11
CA LEU A 188 -6.68 17.89 -17.58
C LEU A 188 -6.36 18.15 -19.05
N LEU A 189 -5.07 18.04 -19.37
CA LEU A 189 -4.59 17.96 -20.74
C LEU A 189 -4.79 16.54 -21.28
N ASN A 190 -5.60 16.41 -22.33
CA ASN A 190 -5.78 15.16 -23.07
C ASN A 190 -5.11 15.27 -24.44
N THR A 191 -4.69 14.14 -25.01
CA THR A 191 -4.35 14.05 -26.43
C THR A 191 -5.63 13.75 -27.23
N ASP A 192 -5.70 14.18 -28.49
CA ASP A 192 -6.80 13.84 -29.38
C ASP A 192 -6.69 12.42 -29.98
N GLY A 193 -5.59 11.71 -29.68
CA GLY A 193 -5.34 10.32 -30.04
C GLY A 193 -5.08 10.09 -31.52
N ARG A 194 -5.10 11.14 -32.36
CA ARG A 194 -4.88 11.03 -33.82
C ARG A 194 -3.41 10.83 -34.17
N ASP A 195 -2.54 11.04 -33.19
CA ASP A 195 -1.10 10.85 -33.21
C ASP A 195 -0.66 9.44 -32.75
N ILE A 196 -1.57 8.66 -32.15
CA ILE A 196 -1.30 7.28 -31.70
C ILE A 196 -1.61 6.34 -32.88
N ARG A 197 -0.57 5.90 -33.59
CA ARG A 197 -0.64 4.88 -34.64
C ARG A 197 -0.54 3.47 -34.07
#